data_AF-A0A9R1SIF6-F1
#
_entry.id   AF-A0A9R1SIF6-F1
#
_cell.length_a   1.000
_cell.length_b   1.000
_cell.length_c   1.000
_cell.angle_alpha   90.00
_cell.angle_beta   90.00
_cell.angle_gamma   90.00
#
_symmetry.space_group_name_H-M   'P 1'
#
loop_
_entity.id
_entity.type
_entity.pdbx_description
1 polymer ?
#
loop_
_entity_poly.entity_id
_entity_poly.type
_entity_poly.pdbx_seq_one_letter_code
_entity_poly.pdbx_strand_id
1 'polypeptide(L)'
;MRIEKCYFCSGPIYPGHGMMFVRNDCKVFRFCKSKCHKNFKKKRNPRKVRWTKAFRKAAGKELTVDNSFEFEKRRNEPVKYQRELWNKTIDAMKRVEEIKQKRQAKFIMNRLKKNKELQKVQDIKEVKQNIHLIRAPLAGKGKQLEEKMVQKLQEDVDMEDVS
;
A
#
# COMPACT_ATOMS: atom_id res chain seq x y z
N MET A 1 -14.17 4.74 -28.04
CA MET A 1 -13.45 3.67 -27.31
C MET A 1 -13.79 3.75 -25.83
N ARG A 2 -14.11 2.64 -25.14
CA ARG A 2 -14.50 2.67 -23.71
C ARG A 2 -13.64 1.70 -22.90
N ILE A 3 -13.13 2.19 -21.77
CA ILE A 3 -12.44 1.35 -20.77
C ILE A 3 -13.50 0.80 -19.83
N GLU A 4 -13.64 -0.52 -19.80
CA GLU A 4 -14.61 -1.18 -18.94
C GLU A 4 -13.98 -1.63 -17.63
N LYS A 5 -14.80 -1.82 -16.59
CA LYS A 5 -14.32 -2.40 -15.32
C LYS A 5 -14.56 -3.90 -15.32
N CYS A 6 -13.57 -4.65 -14.86
CA CYS A 6 -13.73 -6.09 -14.65
C CYS A 6 -14.71 -6.40 -13.53
N TYR A 7 -15.60 -7.35 -13.76
CA TYR A 7 -16.59 -7.80 -12.79
C TYR A 7 -15.94 -8.34 -11.49
N PHE A 8 -14.84 -9.09 -11.60
CA PHE A 8 -14.22 -9.74 -10.44
C PHE A 8 -13.13 -8.87 -9.77
N CYS A 9 -12.23 -8.30 -10.58
CA CYS A 9 -11.05 -7.56 -10.09
C CYS A 9 -11.34 -6.06 -9.87
N SER A 10 -12.39 -5.51 -10.50
CA SER A 10 -12.65 -4.07 -10.65
C SER A 10 -11.51 -3.26 -11.30
N GLY A 11 -10.52 -3.93 -11.89
CA GLY A 11 -9.47 -3.30 -12.69
C GLY A 11 -9.97 -2.89 -14.09
N PRO A 12 -9.23 -2.02 -14.78
CA PRO A 12 -9.57 -1.59 -16.13
C PRO A 12 -9.41 -2.73 -17.15
N ILE A 13 -10.24 -2.70 -18.18
CA ILE A 13 -10.20 -3.57 -19.36
C ILE A 13 -10.09 -2.65 -20.57
N TYR A 14 -8.93 -2.70 -21.21
CA TYR A 14 -8.71 -2.03 -22.48
C TYR A 14 -9.28 -2.86 -23.63
N PRO A 15 -9.69 -2.22 -24.73
CA PRO A 15 -10.11 -2.92 -25.95
C PRO A 15 -9.06 -3.93 -26.44
N GLY A 16 -9.53 -5.06 -26.96
CA GLY A 16 -8.68 -6.18 -27.36
C GLY A 16 -8.13 -7.01 -26.19
N HIS A 17 -8.41 -6.65 -24.93
CA HIS A 17 -7.91 -7.37 -23.77
C HIS A 17 -9.04 -8.04 -22.97
N GLY A 18 -8.75 -9.22 -22.44
CA GLY A 18 -9.63 -9.91 -21.50
C GLY A 18 -10.66 -10.82 -22.16
N MET A 19 -11.81 -11.01 -21.50
CA MET A 19 -12.84 -11.97 -21.91
C MET A 19 -14.22 -11.41 -21.58
N MET A 20 -15.22 -11.77 -22.37
CA MET A 20 -16.62 -11.43 -22.11
C MET A 20 -17.44 -12.73 -22.03
N PHE A 21 -18.25 -12.85 -20.98
CA PHE A 21 -19.21 -13.93 -20.80
C PHE A 21 -20.61 -13.32 -20.77
N VAL A 22 -21.47 -13.77 -21.68
CA VAL A 22 -22.89 -13.39 -21.71
C VAL A 22 -23.69 -14.54 -21.14
N ARG A 23 -24.48 -14.26 -20.11
CA ARG A 23 -25.36 -15.25 -19.49
C ARG A 23 -26.76 -15.17 -20.12
N ASN A 24 -27.54 -16.25 -20.02
CA ASN A 24 -28.88 -16.36 -20.62
C ASN A 24 -29.86 -15.27 -20.19
N ASP A 25 -29.65 -14.60 -19.04
CA ASP A 25 -30.43 -13.43 -18.60
C ASP A 25 -29.95 -12.10 -19.21
N CYS A 26 -29.26 -12.17 -20.35
CA CYS A 26 -28.62 -11.06 -21.05
C CYS A 26 -27.61 -10.26 -20.21
N LYS A 27 -27.14 -10.78 -19.07
CA LYS A 27 -26.12 -10.10 -18.27
C LYS A 27 -24.73 -10.34 -18.84
N VAL A 28 -24.03 -9.24 -19.06
CA VAL A 28 -22.67 -9.23 -19.61
C VAL A 28 -21.66 -9.11 -18.48
N PHE A 29 -20.80 -10.12 -18.36
CA PHE A 29 -19.68 -10.13 -17.44
C PHE A 29 -18.37 -9.97 -18.20
N ARG A 30 -17.66 -8.86 -17.95
CA ARG A 30 -16.34 -8.61 -18.53
C ARG A 30 -15.24 -8.94 -17.53
N PHE A 31 -14.19 -9.61 -17.99
CA PHE A 31 -13.06 -10.04 -17.16
C PHE A 31 -11.74 -9.49 -17.68
N CYS A 32 -10.93 -8.95 -16.76
CA CYS A 32 -9.60 -8.41 -17.06
C CYS A 32 -8.63 -9.48 -17.55
N LYS A 33 -8.69 -10.71 -17.02
CA LYS A 33 -7.75 -11.81 -17.33
C LYS A 33 -8.32 -13.17 -16.95
N SER A 34 -7.71 -14.25 -17.47
CA SER A 34 -8.13 -15.65 -17.24
C SER A 34 -8.26 -16.02 -15.77
N LYS A 35 -7.40 -15.48 -14.88
CA LYS A 35 -7.51 -15.63 -13.42
C LYS A 35 -8.89 -15.21 -12.88
N CYS A 36 -9.43 -14.09 -13.36
CA CYS A 36 -10.72 -13.58 -12.91
C CYS A 36 -11.86 -14.43 -13.44
N HIS A 37 -11.79 -14.80 -14.71
CA HIS A 37 -12.77 -15.67 -15.35
C HIS A 37 -12.82 -17.07 -14.72
N LYS A 38 -11.67 -17.70 -14.46
CA LYS A 38 -11.59 -19.00 -13.76
C LYS A 38 -12.16 -18.92 -12.35
N ASN A 39 -11.87 -17.86 -11.59
CA ASN A 39 -12.45 -17.70 -10.25
C ASN A 39 -13.98 -17.47 -10.27
N PHE A 40 -14.48 -16.77 -11.29
CA PHE A 40 -15.92 -16.61 -11.53
C PHE A 40 -16.58 -17.97 -11.85
N LYS A 41 -15.98 -18.77 -12.76
CA LYS A 41 -16.43 -20.14 -13.06
C LYS A 41 -16.43 -21.04 -11.82
N LYS A 42 -15.43 -20.91 -10.96
CA LYS A 42 -15.35 -21.57 -9.63
C LYS A 42 -16.31 -20.98 -8.58
N LYS A 43 -17.23 -20.09 -8.98
CA LYS A 43 -18.23 -19.43 -8.11
C LYS A 43 -17.64 -18.78 -6.85
N ARG A 44 -16.38 -18.31 -6.91
CA ARG A 44 -15.76 -17.65 -5.75
C ARG A 44 -16.35 -16.27 -5.57
N ASN A 45 -16.71 -15.92 -4.34
CA ASN A 45 -17.23 -14.59 -4.04
C ASN A 45 -16.08 -13.55 -4.03
N PRO A 46 -16.08 -12.53 -4.92
CA PRO A 46 -15.03 -11.52 -4.96
C PRO A 46 -14.90 -10.73 -3.65
N ARG A 47 -15.97 -10.60 -2.85
CA ARG A 47 -15.94 -9.95 -1.53
C ARG A 47 -15.17 -10.73 -0.47
N LYS A 48 -14.93 -12.03 -0.68
CA LYS A 48 -14.10 -12.87 0.22
C LYS A 48 -12.66 -13.02 -0.30
N VAL A 49 -12.37 -12.61 -1.54
CA VAL A 49 -11.05 -12.77 -2.15
C VAL A 49 -10.18 -11.55 -1.91
N ARG A 50 -9.14 -11.71 -1.07
CA ARG A 50 -8.35 -10.62 -0.46
C ARG A 50 -7.74 -9.58 -1.43
N TRP A 51 -7.42 -9.98 -2.66
CA TRP A 51 -6.74 -9.12 -3.63
C TRP A 51 -7.70 -8.27 -4.48
N THR A 52 -9.01 -8.52 -4.44
CA THR A 52 -9.97 -7.74 -5.23
C THR A 52 -10.24 -6.38 -4.60
N LYS A 53 -10.63 -5.40 -5.42
CA LYS A 53 -11.10 -4.11 -4.89
C LYS A 53 -12.41 -4.25 -4.11
N ALA A 54 -13.27 -5.22 -4.47
CA ALA A 54 -14.51 -5.49 -3.75
C ALA A 54 -14.24 -5.88 -2.29
N PHE A 55 -13.29 -6.79 -2.04
CA PHE A 55 -12.85 -7.13 -0.68
C PHE A 55 -12.24 -5.92 0.03
N ARG A 56 -11.36 -5.17 -0.66
CA ARG A 56 -10.67 -4.01 -0.04
C ARG A 56 -11.66 -2.93 0.42
N LYS A 57 -12.67 -2.62 -0.38
CA LYS A 57 -13.73 -1.67 0.00
C LYS A 57 -14.58 -2.20 1.15
N ALA A 58 -15.04 -3.45 1.09
CA ALA A 58 -15.87 -4.05 2.13
C ALA A 58 -15.13 -4.19 3.48
N ALA A 59 -13.83 -4.50 3.45
CA ALA A 59 -12.99 -4.67 4.64
C ALA A 59 -12.37 -3.35 5.16
N GLY A 60 -12.84 -2.18 4.68
CA GLY A 60 -12.34 -0.87 5.13
C GLY A 60 -10.87 -0.60 4.77
N LYS A 61 -10.33 -1.27 3.74
CA LYS A 61 -8.93 -1.10 3.31
C LYS A 61 -8.72 0.07 2.36
N GLU A 62 -9.77 0.64 1.80
CA GLU A 62 -9.77 1.79 0.91
C GLU A 62 -10.88 2.76 1.33
N LEU A 63 -10.74 4.03 0.96
CA LEU A 63 -11.78 5.03 1.14
C LEU A 63 -13.00 4.66 0.27
N THR A 64 -14.17 4.50 0.89
CA THR A 64 -15.40 4.05 0.23
C THR A 64 -16.36 5.19 -0.08
N VAL A 65 -16.52 6.13 0.85
CA VAL A 65 -17.44 7.28 0.75
C VAL A 65 -16.60 8.55 0.62
N ASP A 66 -16.67 9.20 -0.54
CA ASP A 66 -16.03 10.49 -0.81
C ASP A 66 -16.68 11.16 -2.03
N ASN A 67 -16.86 12.48 -1.96
CA ASN A 67 -17.51 13.27 -3.02
C ASN A 67 -16.75 13.20 -4.37
N SER A 68 -15.44 12.95 -4.36
CA SER A 68 -14.65 12.79 -5.59
C SER A 68 -15.08 11.57 -6.42
N PHE A 69 -15.70 10.55 -5.80
CA PHE A 69 -16.19 9.38 -6.52
C PHE A 69 -17.47 9.64 -7.30
N GLU A 70 -18.20 10.70 -6.97
CA GLU A 70 -19.47 11.02 -7.63
C GLU A 70 -19.31 11.58 -9.04
N PHE A 71 -18.09 11.97 -9.43
CA PHE A 71 -17.80 12.45 -10.78
C PHE A 71 -17.78 11.31 -11.82
N GLU A 72 -17.37 10.09 -11.44
CA GLU A 72 -17.34 8.91 -12.32
C GLU A 72 -18.74 8.25 -12.40
N LYS A 73 -19.71 8.95 -13.01
CA LYS A 73 -21.09 8.46 -13.23
C LYS A 73 -21.32 8.05 -14.68
N ARG A 74 -22.14 7.02 -14.91
CA ARG A 74 -22.65 6.68 -16.24
C ARG A 74 -23.73 7.69 -16.61
N ARG A 75 -23.46 8.53 -17.62
CA ARG A 75 -24.43 9.47 -18.19
C ARG A 75 -25.22 8.76 -19.29
N ASN A 76 -26.53 8.70 -19.15
CA ASN A 76 -27.43 8.15 -20.17
C ASN A 76 -27.99 9.24 -21.09
N GLU A 77 -28.02 10.49 -20.61
CA GLU A 77 -28.45 11.65 -21.38
C GLU A 77 -27.22 12.38 -21.95
N PRO A 78 -27.15 12.54 -23.29
CA PRO A 78 -26.06 13.26 -23.92
C PRO A 78 -26.29 14.77 -23.86
N VAL A 79 -25.19 15.54 -23.84
CA VAL A 79 -25.21 17.00 -23.91
C VAL A 79 -24.64 17.43 -25.26
N LYS A 80 -25.15 18.55 -25.82
CA LYS A 80 -24.61 19.12 -27.05
C LYS A 80 -23.14 19.50 -26.87
N TYR A 81 -22.33 19.23 -27.89
CA TYR A 81 -20.92 19.56 -27.87
C TYR A 81 -20.69 21.07 -27.77
N GLN A 82 -19.87 21.49 -26.82
CA GLN A 82 -19.37 22.86 -26.67
C GLN A 82 -17.89 22.81 -26.29
N ARG A 83 -17.02 23.45 -27.08
CA ARG A 83 -15.56 23.37 -26.89
C ARG A 83 -15.11 23.85 -25.51
N GLU A 84 -15.64 24.98 -25.06
CA GLU A 84 -15.34 25.57 -23.74
C GLU A 84 -15.72 24.63 -22.59
N LEU A 85 -16.87 23.98 -22.68
CA LEU A 85 -17.31 23.01 -21.69
C LEU A 85 -16.36 21.81 -21.62
N TRP A 86 -15.96 21.28 -22.77
CA TRP A 86 -15.05 20.12 -22.85
C TRP A 86 -13.65 20.44 -22.31
N ASN A 87 -13.08 21.60 -22.65
CA ASN A 87 -11.78 22.04 -22.14
C ASN A 87 -11.81 22.15 -20.61
N LYS A 88 -12.80 22.87 -20.06
CA LYS A 88 -13.00 23.00 -18.61
C LYS A 88 -13.19 21.65 -17.93
N THR A 89 -13.89 20.72 -18.58
CA THR A 89 -14.11 19.36 -18.05
C THR A 89 -12.80 18.57 -17.97
N ILE A 90 -11.93 18.66 -18.98
CA ILE A 90 -10.62 17.98 -18.99
C ILE A 90 -9.74 18.47 -17.83
N ASP A 91 -9.70 19.79 -17.60
CA ASP A 91 -8.91 20.36 -16.51
C ASP A 91 -9.50 20.02 -15.14
N ALA A 92 -10.82 20.07 -15.00
CA ALA A 92 -11.52 19.63 -13.80
C ALA A 92 -11.26 18.15 -13.50
N MET A 93 -11.23 17.27 -14.51
CA MET A 93 -10.94 15.85 -14.34
C MET A 93 -9.55 15.59 -13.76
N LYS A 94 -8.51 16.29 -14.24
CA LYS A 94 -7.14 16.20 -13.70
C LYS A 94 -7.12 16.59 -12.23
N ARG A 95 -7.74 17.74 -11.91
CA ARG A 95 -7.82 18.26 -10.55
C ARG A 95 -8.54 17.31 -9.59
N VAL A 96 -9.65 16.72 -10.03
CA VAL A 96 -10.42 15.76 -9.24
C VAL A 96 -9.60 14.50 -8.95
N GLU A 97 -8.83 13.99 -9.92
CA GLU A 97 -8.00 12.80 -9.72
C GLU A 97 -6.87 13.06 -8.72
N GLU A 98 -6.22 14.23 -8.76
CA GLU A 98 -5.22 14.63 -7.76
C GLU A 98 -5.79 14.65 -6.34
N ILE A 99 -6.96 15.28 -6.16
CA ILE A 99 -7.65 15.37 -4.86
C ILE A 99 -7.98 13.96 -4.36
N LYS A 100 -8.53 13.13 -5.23
CA LYS A 100 -8.88 11.74 -4.93
C LYS A 100 -7.65 10.92 -4.52
N GLN A 101 -6.55 11.00 -5.27
CA GLN A 101 -5.31 10.30 -4.96
C GLN A 101 -4.74 10.75 -3.60
N LYS A 102 -4.71 12.06 -3.33
CA LYS A 102 -4.26 12.63 -2.06
C LYS A 102 -5.09 12.11 -0.87
N ARG A 103 -6.42 12.11 -0.99
CA ARG A 103 -7.33 11.61 0.06
C ARG A 103 -7.18 10.11 0.29
N GLN A 104 -7.09 9.32 -0.78
CA GLN A 104 -6.86 7.87 -0.69
C GLN A 104 -5.51 7.54 -0.03
N ALA A 105 -4.44 8.23 -0.44
CA ALA A 105 -3.12 8.05 0.16
C ALA A 105 -3.15 8.39 1.65
N LYS A 106 -3.78 9.50 2.06
CA LYS A 106 -3.92 9.87 3.47
C LYS A 106 -4.68 8.81 4.27
N PHE A 107 -5.77 8.27 3.73
CA PHE A 107 -6.53 7.18 4.37
C PHE A 107 -5.66 5.93 4.60
N ILE A 108 -4.89 5.53 3.58
CA ILE A 108 -3.99 4.38 3.67
C ILE A 108 -2.87 4.63 4.69
N MET A 109 -2.26 5.82 4.68
CA MET A 109 -1.19 6.19 5.61
C MET A 109 -1.67 6.21 7.06
N ASN A 110 -2.85 6.77 7.33
CA ASN A 110 -3.44 6.76 8.67
C ASN A 110 -3.69 5.32 9.17
N ARG A 111 -4.08 4.42 8.28
CA ARG A 111 -4.24 3.00 8.62
C ARG A 111 -2.89 2.33 8.93
N LEU A 112 -1.86 2.58 8.13
CA LEU A 112 -0.53 1.99 8.31
C LEU A 112 0.18 2.52 9.56
N LYS A 113 -0.04 3.79 9.91
CA LYS A 113 0.56 4.43 11.10
C LYS A 113 0.32 3.65 12.40
N LYS A 114 -0.83 2.98 12.53
CA LYS A 114 -1.18 2.18 13.73
C LYS A 114 -0.22 1.02 14.01
N ASN A 115 0.43 0.47 12.98
CA ASN A 115 1.33 -0.67 13.15
C ASN A 115 2.61 -0.28 13.92
N LYS A 116 3.09 0.96 13.75
CA LYS A 116 4.34 1.43 14.37
C LYS A 116 4.34 1.34 15.91
N GLU A 117 3.21 1.67 16.55
CA GLU A 117 3.08 1.58 18.01
C GLU A 117 3.06 0.13 18.48
N LEU A 118 2.38 -0.76 17.75
CA LEU A 118 2.36 -2.19 18.05
C LEU A 118 3.75 -2.82 17.90
N GLN A 119 4.48 -2.44 16.85
CA GLN A 119 5.84 -2.88 16.62
C GLN A 119 6.75 -2.43 17.76
N LYS A 120 6.70 -1.16 18.17
CA LYS A 120 7.49 -0.66 19.31
C LYS A 120 7.27 -1.47 20.59
N VAL A 121 6.02 -1.82 20.90
CA VAL A 121 5.69 -2.65 22.07
C VAL A 121 6.23 -4.08 21.91
N GLN A 122 6.13 -4.65 20.71
CA GLN A 122 6.69 -5.97 20.40
C GLN A 122 8.20 -5.98 20.52
N ASP A 123 8.90 -4.98 19.97
CA ASP A 123 10.36 -4.85 20.02
C ASP A 123 10.84 -4.76 21.49
N ILE A 124 10.19 -3.94 22.32
CA ILE A 124 10.50 -3.86 23.76
C ILE A 124 10.30 -5.21 24.45
N LYS A 125 9.20 -5.91 24.12
CA LYS A 125 8.91 -7.24 24.68
C LYS A 125 9.96 -8.26 24.25
N GLU A 126 10.35 -8.24 22.98
CA GLU A 126 11.33 -9.15 22.40
C GLU A 126 12.71 -8.95 23.02
N VAL A 127 13.18 -7.70 23.13
CA VAL A 127 14.45 -7.38 23.80
C VAL A 127 14.43 -7.83 25.26
N LYS A 128 13.30 -7.66 25.97
CA LYS A 128 13.18 -8.06 27.37
C LYS A 128 13.18 -9.59 27.56
N GLN A 129 12.56 -10.34 26.66
CA GLN A 129 12.48 -11.81 26.72
C GLN A 129 13.77 -12.48 26.22
N ASN A 130 14.29 -11.99 25.11
CA ASN A 130 15.39 -12.61 24.37
C ASN A 130 16.75 -11.95 24.64
N ILE A 131 16.89 -11.24 25.76
CA ILE A 131 18.13 -10.54 26.13
C ILE A 131 19.35 -11.47 26.14
N HIS A 132 19.15 -12.75 26.45
CA HIS A 132 20.18 -13.77 26.53
C HIS A 132 20.79 -14.16 25.17
N LEU A 133 20.07 -13.95 24.05
CA LEU A 133 20.57 -14.25 22.70
C LEU A 133 21.61 -13.22 22.21
N ILE A 134 21.71 -12.10 22.91
CA ILE A 134 22.54 -10.97 22.53
C ILE A 134 23.55 -10.73 23.65
N ARG A 135 24.84 -10.83 23.35
CA ARG A 135 25.87 -10.37 24.30
C ARG A 135 25.68 -8.86 24.49
N ALA A 136 25.62 -8.39 25.73
CA ALA A 136 25.35 -6.98 26.01
C ALA A 136 26.30 -6.08 25.17
N PRO A 137 25.83 -4.99 24.53
CA PRO A 137 26.66 -4.19 23.61
C PRO A 137 27.92 -3.57 24.25
N LEU A 138 27.97 -3.54 25.59
CA LEU A 138 29.09 -3.06 26.40
C LEU A 138 29.94 -4.21 27.00
N ALA A 139 29.52 -5.46 26.89
CA ALA A 139 30.26 -6.60 27.42
C ALA A 139 31.56 -6.78 26.62
N GLY A 140 32.68 -6.36 27.23
CA GLY A 140 34.02 -6.38 26.64
C GLY A 140 34.61 -4.99 26.36
N LYS A 141 33.79 -3.94 26.23
CA LYS A 141 34.29 -2.57 26.01
C LYS A 141 34.99 -1.98 27.25
N GLY A 142 34.55 -2.35 28.45
CA GLY A 142 35.24 -2.00 29.70
C GLY A 142 36.66 -2.58 29.74
N LYS A 143 36.81 -3.87 29.43
CA LYS A 143 38.12 -4.53 29.33
C LYS A 143 39.02 -3.91 28.25
N GLN A 144 38.46 -3.58 27.09
CA GLN A 144 39.22 -2.89 26.03
C GLN A 144 39.67 -1.47 26.40
N LEU A 145 38.89 -0.76 27.24
CA LEU A 145 39.27 0.55 27.77
C LEU A 145 40.34 0.43 28.85
N GLU A 146 40.22 -0.56 29.73
CA GLU A 146 41.24 -0.88 30.74
C GLU A 146 42.57 -1.28 30.08
N GLU A 147 42.55 -2.18 29.09
CA GLU A 147 43.74 -2.58 28.32
C GLU A 147 44.40 -1.39 27.62
N LYS A 148 43.62 -0.46 27.07
CA LYS A 148 44.14 0.78 26.47
C LYS A 148 44.73 1.75 27.49
N MET A 149 44.15 1.83 28.69
CA MET A 149 44.72 2.65 29.77
C MET A 149 46.05 2.06 30.27
N VAL A 150 46.13 0.73 30.40
CA VAL A 150 47.37 0.04 30.80
C VAL A 150 48.45 0.19 29.74
N GLN A 151 48.12 0.06 28.44
CA GLN A 151 49.08 0.32 27.36
C GLN A 151 49.61 1.75 27.37
N LYS A 152 48.73 2.74 27.60
CA LYS A 152 49.13 4.14 27.65
C LYS A 152 50.04 4.45 28.85
N LEU A 153 49.74 3.87 30.01
CA LEU A 153 50.61 3.98 31.19
C LEU A 153 51.99 3.34 30.94
N GLN A 154 52.04 2.23 30.21
CA GLN A 154 53.32 1.58 29.85
C GLN A 154 54.12 2.47 28.89
N GLU A 155 53.49 3.05 27.87
CA GLU A 155 54.14 3.99 26.94
C GLU A 155 54.66 5.25 27.65
N ASP A 156 53.92 5.77 28.63
CA ASP A 156 54.33 6.94 29.42
C ASP A 156 55.53 6.62 30.33
N VAL A 157 55.58 5.42 30.94
CA VAL A 157 56.72 4.95 31.76
C VAL A 157 57.96 4.68 30.89
N ASP A 158 57.79 4.02 29.75
CA ASP A 158 58.89 3.73 28.81
C ASP A 158 59.49 5.02 28.20
N MET A 159 58.75 6.13 28.17
CA MET A 159 59.24 7.46 27.75
C MET A 159 59.99 8.21 28.87
N GLU A 160 59.66 7.97 30.14
CA GLU A 160 60.38 8.53 31.29
C GLU A 160 61.75 7.85 31.51
N ASP A 161 61.87 6.55 31.22
CA ASP A 161 63.13 5.78 31.35
C ASP A 161 64.18 6.08 30.25
N VAL A 162 63.83 6.88 29.23
CA VAL A 162 64.68 7.23 28.07
C VAL A 162 65.21 8.67 28.14
N SER A 163 64.83 9.46 29.16
CA SER A 163 65.34 10.84 29.41
C SER A 163 66.37 10.87 30.54
#